data_AF-F0RJT5-F1
#
_entry.id   AF-F0RJT5-F1
#
_cell.length_a   1.000
_cell.length_b   1.000
_cell.length_c   1.000
_cell.angle_alpha   90.00
_cell.angle_beta   90.00
_cell.angle_gamma   90.00
#
_symmetry.space_group_name_H-M   'P 1'
#
loop_
_entity.id
_entity.type
_entity.pdbx_description
1 polymer ?
#
loop_
_entity_poly.entity_id
_entity_poly.type
_entity_poly.pdbx_seq_one_letter_code
_entity_poly.pdbx_strand_id
1 'polypeptide(L)'
;MNLKEMAQREGLPAAVQVEREDTPAGILIRAVEGERGAEILITPSACKMYGEGPSLNAALSRLRSLLEGDGLPAREGQHWHHEELADF
;
A
#
# COMPACT_ATOMS: atom_id res chain seq x y z
N MET A 1 -14.21 7.35 -2.19
CA MET A 1 -13.23 7.13 -3.28
C MET A 1 -12.97 5.63 -3.36
N ASN A 2 -13.01 5.02 -4.54
CA ASN A 2 -12.81 3.58 -4.67
C ASN A 2 -11.30 3.28 -4.74
N LEU A 3 -10.78 2.50 -3.79
CA LEU A 3 -9.35 2.17 -3.71
C LEU A 3 -8.82 1.50 -4.98
N LYS A 4 -9.64 0.66 -5.62
CA LYS A 4 -9.28 0.00 -6.87
C LYS A 4 -9.09 1.00 -8.01
N GLU A 5 -9.99 1.99 -8.10
CA GLU A 5 -9.87 3.07 -9.11
C GLU A 5 -8.64 3.94 -8.85
N MET A 6 -8.29 4.19 -7.59
CA MET A 6 -7.05 4.90 -7.24
C MET A 6 -5.81 4.10 -7.65
N ALA A 7 -5.75 2.81 -7.30
CA ALA A 7 -4.64 1.94 -7.66
C ALA A 7 -4.41 1.89 -9.17
N GLN A 8 -5.49 1.77 -9.95
CA GLN A 8 -5.41 1.80 -11.42
C GLN A 8 -4.91 3.14 -11.96
N ARG A 9 -5.34 4.27 -11.37
CA ARG A 9 -4.87 5.60 -11.75
C ARG A 9 -3.40 5.84 -11.43
N GLU A 10 -2.93 5.30 -10.30
CA GLU A 10 -1.51 5.33 -9.92
C GLU A 10 -0.64 4.43 -10.81
N GLY A 11 -1.26 3.48 -11.51
CA GLY A 11 -0.61 2.61 -12.50
C GLY A 11 -0.31 1.20 -12.00
N LEU A 12 -0.96 0.75 -10.92
CA LEU A 12 -0.81 -0.63 -10.45
C LEU A 12 -1.42 -1.60 -11.48
N PRO A 13 -0.72 -2.71 -11.82
CA PRO A 13 -1.23 -3.71 -12.75
C PRO A 13 -2.54 -4.33 -12.27
N ALA A 14 -3.42 -4.70 -13.20
CA ALA A 14 -4.70 -5.33 -12.88
C ALA A 14 -4.57 -6.71 -12.18
N ALA A 15 -3.39 -7.34 -12.29
CA ALA A 15 -3.06 -8.58 -11.59
C ALA A 15 -2.84 -8.38 -10.08
N VAL A 16 -2.53 -7.15 -9.66
CA VAL A 16 -2.31 -6.80 -8.26
C VAL A 16 -3.65 -6.52 -7.59
N GLN A 17 -3.95 -7.29 -6.55
CA GLN A 17 -5.09 -7.05 -5.68
C GLN A 17 -4.69 -6.08 -4.58
N VAL A 18 -5.45 -5.00 -4.43
CA VAL A 18 -5.20 -3.99 -3.40
C VAL A 18 -6.34 -4.00 -2.38
N GLU A 19 -5.98 -4.18 -1.13
CA GLU A 19 -6.90 -4.22 0.00
C GLU A 19 -6.58 -3.07 0.97
N ARG A 20 -7.62 -2.59 1.65
CA ARG A 20 -7.50 -1.64 2.75
C ARG A 20 -8.06 -2.28 4.02
N GLU A 21 -7.33 -2.09 5.10
CA GLU A 21 -7.76 -2.46 6.45
C GLU A 21 -7.55 -1.27 7.39
N ASP A 22 -8.60 -0.85 8.09
CA ASP A 22 -8.48 0.16 9.15
C ASP A 22 -8.10 -0.56 10.45
N THR A 23 -6.97 -0.15 11.04
CA THR A 23 -6.38 -0.78 12.23
C THR A 23 -6.22 0.25 13.36
N PRO A 24 -6.02 -0.18 14.62
CA PRO A 24 -5.67 0.74 15.71
C PRO A 24 -4.38 1.54 15.45
N ALA A 25 -3.48 1.00 14.61
CA ALA A 25 -2.20 1.62 14.27
C ALA A 25 -2.27 2.54 13.03
N GLY A 26 -3.45 2.69 12.39
CA GLY A 26 -3.62 3.48 11.17
C GLY A 26 -4.31 2.71 10.05
N ILE A 27 -4.10 3.13 8.80
CA ILE A 27 -4.69 2.50 7.62
C ILE A 27 -3.64 1.61 6.96
N LEU A 28 -3.88 0.31 6.89
CA LEU A 28 -3.02 -0.64 6.21
C LEU A 28 -3.48 -0.79 4.75
N ILE A 29 -2.59 -0.55 3.81
CA ILE A 29 -2.79 -0.80 2.39
C ILE A 29 -1.95 -2.00 1.98
N ARG A 30 -2.62 -3.10 1.60
CA ARG A 30 -1.96 -4.34 1.18
C ARG A 30 -2.08 -4.50 -0.33
N ALA A 31 -0.98 -4.80 -1.00
CA ALA A 31 -0.94 -5.26 -2.37
C ALA A 31 -0.48 -6.72 -2.44
N VAL A 32 -1.22 -7.55 -3.18
CA VAL A 32 -0.91 -8.97 -3.38
C VAL A 32 -0.93 -9.33 -4.86
N GLU A 33 0.11 -10.05 -5.31
CA GLU A 33 0.20 -10.66 -6.63
C GLU A 33 0.65 -12.12 -6.46
N GLY A 34 -0.31 -13.06 -6.45
CA GLY A 34 -0.02 -14.47 -6.17
C GLY A 34 0.56 -14.69 -4.77
N GLU A 35 1.77 -15.25 -4.69
CA GLU A 35 2.49 -15.49 -3.43
C GLU A 35 3.41 -14.32 -3.01
N ARG A 36 3.30 -13.19 -3.70
CA ARG A 36 4.08 -11.97 -3.43
C ARG A 36 3.16 -10.88 -2.90
N GLY A 37 3.68 -10.05 -1.99
CA GLY A 37 2.89 -8.97 -1.43
C GLY A 37 3.68 -8.01 -0.57
N ALA A 38 3.13 -6.81 -0.44
CA ALA A 38 3.65 -5.76 0.42
C ALA A 38 2.50 -5.03 1.11
N GLU A 39 2.78 -4.53 2.30
CA GLU A 39 1.87 -3.78 3.16
C GLU A 39 2.50 -2.42 3.49
N ILE A 40 1.74 -1.36 3.28
CA ILE A 40 2.10 0.00 3.69
C ILE A 40 1.14 0.43 4.80
N LEU A 41 1.66 0.67 6.00
CA LEU A 41 0.88 1.25 7.09
C LEU A 41 0.95 2.77 7.05
N ILE A 42 -0.18 3.40 6.79
CA ILE A 42 -0.35 4.85 6.91
C ILE A 42 -0.68 5.18 8.36
N THR A 43 0.25 5.84 9.04
CA THR A 43 0.07 6.19 10.45
C THR A 43 -1.04 7.24 10.64
N PRO A 44 -1.70 7.30 11.82
CA PRO A 44 -2.68 8.35 12.12
C PRO A 44 -2.07 9.75 12.02
N SER A 45 -0.78 9.88 12.38
CA SER A 45 -0.03 11.14 12.28
C SER A 45 0.12 11.59 10.83
N ALA A 46 0.52 10.70 9.91
CA ALA A 46 0.63 11.01 8.49
C ALA A 46 -0.74 11.41 7.89
N CYS A 47 -1.81 10.66 8.22
CA CYS A 47 -3.17 11.02 7.83
C CYS A 47 -3.59 12.40 8.36
N LYS A 48 -3.22 12.75 9.60
CA LYS A 48 -3.55 14.05 10.20
C LYS A 48 -2.77 15.21 9.55
N MET A 49 -1.52 14.99 9.17
CA MET A 49 -0.65 16.02 8.59
C MET A 49 -0.96 16.26 7.12
N TYR A 50 -1.17 15.20 6.35
CA TYR A 50 -1.25 15.26 4.89
C TYR A 50 -2.67 15.01 4.34
N GLY A 51 -3.57 14.47 5.16
CA GLY A 51 -4.92 14.08 4.77
C GLY A 51 -4.98 12.67 4.16
N GLU A 52 -6.13 12.01 4.32
CA GLU A 52 -6.31 10.62 3.91
C GLU A 52 -6.06 10.38 2.41
N GLY A 53 -6.61 11.23 1.53
CA GLY A 53 -6.44 11.08 0.08
C GLY A 53 -4.96 11.15 -0.35
N PRO A 54 -4.21 12.20 0.01
CA PRO A 54 -2.77 12.28 -0.23
C PRO A 54 -1.97 11.13 0.37
N SER A 55 -2.26 10.71 1.61
CA SER A 55 -1.58 9.58 2.23
C SER A 55 -1.84 8.25 1.51
N LEU A 56 -3.08 8.02 1.04
CA LEU A 56 -3.42 6.85 0.23
C LEU A 56 -2.68 6.86 -1.12
N ASN A 57 -2.58 8.01 -1.80
CA ASN A 57 -1.82 8.12 -3.03
C ASN A 57 -0.32 7.84 -2.80
N ALA A 58 0.25 8.35 -1.71
CA ALA A 58 1.64 8.08 -1.35
C ALA A 58 1.89 6.57 -1.11
N ALA A 59 0.98 5.89 -0.40
CA ALA A 59 1.06 4.45 -0.20
C ALA A 59 0.98 3.67 -1.52
N LEU A 60 0.05 4.02 -2.41
CA LEU A 60 -0.08 3.38 -3.73
C LEU A 60 1.14 3.64 -4.62
N SER A 61 1.68 4.86 -4.62
CA SER A 61 2.93 5.19 -5.33
C SER A 61 4.13 4.40 -4.81
N ARG A 62 4.20 4.17 -3.49
CA ARG A 62 5.23 3.31 -2.90
C ARG A 62 5.11 1.86 -3.38
N LEU A 63 3.89 1.31 -3.38
CA LEU A 63 3.61 -0.03 -3.89
C LEU A 63 3.96 -0.16 -5.39
N ARG A 64 3.65 0.86 -6.19
CA ARG A 64 4.06 0.92 -7.60
C ARG A 64 5.58 0.90 -7.75
N SER A 65 6.30 1.66 -6.92
CA SER A 65 7.76 1.71 -6.96
C SER A 65 8.38 0.34 -6.66
N LEU A 66 7.79 -0.45 -5.76
CA LEU A 66 8.23 -1.84 -5.52
C LEU A 66 7.98 -2.72 -6.75
N LEU A 67 6.81 -2.58 -7.37
CA LEU A 67 6.44 -3.31 -8.60
C LEU A 67 7.35 -2.98 -9.80
N GLU A 68 7.76 -1.71 -9.94
CA GLU A 68 8.67 -1.26 -11.01
C GLU A 68 10.12 -1.70 -10.79
N GLY A 69 10.51 -1.99 -9.55
CA GLY A 69 11.83 -2.51 -9.19
C GLY A 69 11.90 -4.04 -9.35
N ASP A 70 12.14 -4.75 -8.24
CA ASP A 70 12.26 -6.21 -8.22
C ASP A 70 10.89 -6.95 -8.19
N GLY A 71 9.79 -6.19 -8.20
CA GLY A 71 8.44 -6.69 -7.98
C GLY A 71 8.07 -6.74 -6.50
N LEU A 72 6.84 -7.18 -6.21
CA LEU A 72 6.42 -7.39 -4.82
C LEU A 72 7.29 -8.48 -4.17
N PRO A 73 7.71 -8.31 -2.89
CA PRO A 73 8.47 -9.31 -2.17
C PRO A 73 7.70 -10.62 -2.00
N ALA A 74 8.42 -11.75 -1.99
CA ALA A 74 7.81 -13.04 -1.66
C ALA A 74 7.31 -13.04 -0.21
N ARG A 75 6.21 -13.76 0.05
CA ARG A 75 5.71 -13.95 1.41
C ARG A 75 6.74 -14.70 2.27
N GLU A 76 7.10 -14.13 3.42
CA GLU A 76 7.97 -14.78 4.40
C GLU A 76 7.11 -15.49 5.45
N GLY A 77 6.82 -16.77 5.20
CA GLY A 77 5.94 -17.56 6.07
C GLY A 77 4.51 -17.00 6.08
N GLN A 78 4.09 -16.44 7.22
CA GLN A 78 2.76 -15.83 7.35
C GLN A 78 2.76 -14.31 7.13
N HIS A 79 3.92 -13.68 6.98
CA HIS A 79 4.06 -12.22 6.96
C HIS A 79 4.32 -11.69 5.55
N TRP A 80 3.72 -10.55 5.24
CA TRP A 80 4.04 -9.76 4.06
C TRP A 80 5.16 -8.78 4.39
N HIS A 81 5.85 -8.28 3.36
CA HIS A 81 6.77 -7.17 3.54
C HIS A 81 6.02 -5.96 4.08
N HIS A 82 6.48 -5.36 5.17
CA HIS A 82 5.77 -4.28 5.87
C HIS A 82 6.62 -3.02 5.92
N GLU A 83 6.05 -1.90 5.47
CA GLU A 83 6.65 -0.58 5.56
C GLU A 83 5.69 0.41 6.25
N GLU A 84 6.23 1.29 7.08
CA GLU A 84 5.47 2.38 7.70
C GLU A 84 5.66 3.68 6.95
N LEU A 85 4.55 4.36 6.66
CA LEU A 85 4.54 5.70 6.09
C LEU A 85 4.37 6.72 7.24
N ALA A 86 5.50 7.12 7.83
CA ALA A 86 5.53 8.05 8.96
C ALA A 86 5.75 9.52 8.53
N ASP A 87 6.55 9.78 7.50
CA ASP A 87 6.81 11.10 6.91
C ASP A 87 7.33 10.88 5.47
N PHE A 88 6.72 11.52 4.46
CA PHE A 88 7.12 11.40 3.05
C PHE A 88 7.50 12.75 2.45
#